data_AF-A0A7W1SJJ8-F1
#
_entry.id   AF-A0A7W1SJJ8-F1
#
_cell.length_a   1.000
_cell.length_b   1.000
_cell.length_c   1.000
_cell.angle_alpha   90.00
_cell.angle_beta   90.00
_cell.angle_gamma   90.00
#
_symmetry.space_group_name_H-M   'P 1'
#
loop_
_entity.id
_entity.type
_entity.pdbx_description
1 polymer ?
#
loop_
_entity_poly.entity_id
_entity_poly.type
_entity_poly.pdbx_seq_one_letter_code
_entity_poly.pdbx_strand_id
1 'polypeptide(L)'
;MAPIPGRGAVGVEVPNPTPEMVTFREMVESRDFQSARMALPIALGKDLEGKPVMADLAKMPHLLIAGATGSGKSVCVNTIITSLVYRHTPRTLRFLMVDPKMVELSVYNALPHLRHKVITDNRDAAAVLK
;
A
#
# COMPACT_ATOMS: atom_id res chain seq x y z
N MET A 1 13.14 -23.44 -1.49
CA MET A 1 14.16 -23.31 -2.55
C MET A 1 13.44 -23.00 -3.84
N ALA A 2 13.56 -21.79 -4.35
CA ALA A 2 12.97 -21.40 -5.63
C ALA A 2 14.06 -21.48 -6.72
N PRO A 3 13.81 -22.17 -7.85
CA PRO A 3 14.72 -22.13 -8.99
C PRO A 3 14.74 -20.72 -9.57
N ILE A 4 15.93 -20.23 -9.93
CA ILE A 4 16.08 -18.90 -10.53
C ILE A 4 15.58 -18.97 -11.97
N PRO A 5 14.58 -18.16 -12.38
CA PRO A 5 14.08 -18.18 -13.75
C PRO A 5 15.20 -18.01 -14.77
N GLY A 6 15.33 -18.95 -15.71
CA GLY A 6 16.33 -18.90 -16.78
C GLY A 6 17.77 -19.27 -16.37
N ARG A 7 18.01 -19.78 -15.15
CA ARG A 7 19.34 -20.26 -14.72
C ARG A 7 19.25 -21.66 -14.12
N GLY A 8 20.26 -22.51 -14.37
CA GLY A 8 20.42 -23.82 -13.73
C GLY A 8 20.91 -23.74 -12.28
N ALA A 9 20.32 -22.83 -11.48
CA ALA A 9 20.76 -22.51 -10.13
C ALA A 9 19.56 -22.34 -9.18
N VAL A 10 19.80 -22.58 -7.90
CA VAL A 10 18.83 -22.42 -6.82
C VAL A 10 19.13 -21.11 -6.06
N GLY A 11 18.10 -20.29 -5.86
CA GLY A 11 18.20 -19.09 -5.04
C GLY A 11 18.14 -19.43 -3.55
N VAL A 12 19.08 -18.86 -2.78
CA VAL A 12 19.07 -18.87 -1.31
C VAL A 12 19.16 -17.42 -0.85
N GLU A 13 18.11 -16.93 -0.20
CA GLU A 13 18.06 -15.59 0.36
C GLU A 13 18.51 -15.63 1.82
N VAL A 14 19.55 -14.86 2.13
CA VAL A 14 20.10 -14.75 3.49
C VAL A 14 19.90 -13.30 3.95
N PRO A 15 19.23 -13.06 5.09
CA PRO A 15 19.07 -11.71 5.61
C PRO A 15 20.42 -11.03 5.83
N ASN A 16 20.51 -9.76 5.45
CA ASN A 16 21.68 -8.95 5.75
C ASN A 16 21.86 -8.82 7.28
N PRO A 17 23.10 -8.83 7.79
CA PRO A 17 23.36 -8.65 9.23
C PRO A 17 22.80 -7.34 9.79
N THR A 18 22.76 -6.29 8.95
CA THR A 18 22.12 -5.02 9.25
C THR A 18 21.07 -4.74 8.17
N PRO A 19 19.76 -4.75 8.50
CA PRO A 19 18.72 -4.42 7.54
C PRO A 19 18.73 -2.93 7.21
N GLU A 20 18.56 -2.60 5.94
CA GLU A 20 18.37 -1.23 5.47
C GLU A 20 16.90 -0.83 5.58
N MET A 21 16.62 0.36 6.12
CA MET A 21 15.25 0.86 6.21
C MET A 21 14.81 1.47 4.88
N VAL A 22 13.73 0.93 4.33
CA VAL A 22 13.05 1.51 3.16
C VAL A 22 12.09 2.60 3.62
N THR A 23 12.30 3.84 3.18
CA THR A 23 11.45 4.96 3.60
C THR A 23 10.39 5.29 2.56
N PHE A 24 9.25 5.83 2.98
CA PHE A 24 8.24 6.26 2.00
C PHE A 24 8.74 7.41 1.10
N ARG A 25 9.58 8.28 1.65
CA ARG A 25 10.14 9.44 0.95
C ARG A 25 10.95 9.04 -0.29
N GLU A 26 11.88 8.09 -0.15
CA GLU A 26 12.69 7.62 -1.28
C GLU A 26 11.83 7.00 -2.39
N MET A 27 10.71 6.37 -2.00
CA MET A 27 9.80 5.76 -2.96
C MET A 27 9.07 6.83 -3.78
N VAL A 28 8.55 7.88 -3.14
CA VAL A 28 7.83 8.95 -3.87
C VAL A 28 8.76 9.90 -4.62
N GLU A 29 10.00 10.08 -4.17
CA GLU A 29 11.03 10.87 -4.89
C GLU A 29 11.62 10.09 -6.09
N SER A 30 11.38 8.79 -6.19
CA SER A 30 11.85 7.98 -7.32
C SER A 30 11.28 8.43 -8.66
N ARG A 31 12.06 8.28 -9.74
CA ARG A 31 11.60 8.55 -11.11
C ARG A 31 10.41 7.66 -11.48
N ASP A 32 10.40 6.42 -11.00
CA ASP A 32 9.32 5.47 -11.26
C ASP A 32 7.99 5.97 -10.71
N PHE A 33 7.98 6.57 -9.52
CA PHE A 33 6.77 7.19 -8.95
C PHE A 33 6.40 8.50 -9.67
N GLN A 34 7.36 9.41 -9.85
CA GLN A 34 7.10 10.74 -10.40
C GLN A 34 6.58 10.68 -11.85
N SER A 35 7.23 9.87 -12.68
CA SER A 35 6.90 9.72 -14.10
C SER A 35 5.84 8.65 -14.40
N ALA A 36 5.33 7.96 -13.37
CA ALA A 36 4.31 6.95 -13.54
C ALA A 36 3.08 7.48 -14.29
N ARG A 37 2.68 6.77 -15.33
CA ARG A 37 1.37 6.94 -15.99
C ARG A 37 0.29 6.03 -15.39
N MET A 38 0.50 5.60 -14.14
CA MET A 38 -0.43 4.74 -13.41
C MET A 38 -1.64 5.53 -12.96
N ALA A 39 -2.83 4.91 -13.03
CA ALA A 39 -4.07 5.56 -12.65
C ALA A 39 -4.21 5.67 -11.12
N LEU A 40 -3.79 4.64 -10.38
CA LEU A 40 -3.78 4.60 -8.92
C LEU A 40 -2.44 4.05 -8.41
N PRO A 41 -1.35 4.84 -8.48
CA PRO A 41 -0.03 4.37 -8.10
C PRO A 41 0.08 4.11 -6.59
N ILE A 42 0.61 2.93 -6.24
CA ILE A 42 0.93 2.54 -4.86
C ILE A 42 2.39 2.12 -4.77
N ALA A 43 3.11 2.67 -3.77
CA ALA A 43 4.48 2.26 -3.48
C ALA A 43 4.50 1.02 -2.59
N LEU A 44 5.20 -0.03 -3.00
CA LEU A 44 5.26 -1.30 -2.26
C LEU A 44 6.56 -1.51 -1.50
N GLY A 45 7.65 -0.88 -1.93
CA GLY A 45 8.97 -0.99 -1.29
C GLY A 45 10.06 -1.19 -2.34
N LYS A 46 11.14 -1.89 -1.97
CA LYS A 46 12.23 -2.25 -2.89
C LYS A 46 12.26 -3.75 -3.13
N ASP A 47 12.74 -4.16 -4.30
CA ASP A 47 13.07 -5.55 -4.57
C ASP A 47 14.45 -5.93 -3.97
N LEU A 48 14.89 -7.16 -4.22
CA LEU A 48 16.15 -7.70 -3.71
C LEU A 48 17.39 -6.96 -4.27
N GLU A 49 17.25 -6.23 -5.38
CA GLU A 49 18.32 -5.42 -5.98
C GLU A 49 18.25 -3.96 -5.52
N GLY A 50 17.34 -3.62 -4.59
CA GLY A 50 17.14 -2.28 -4.07
C GLY A 50 16.36 -1.37 -5.01
N LYS A 51 15.78 -1.90 -6.09
CA LYS A 51 15.03 -1.10 -7.05
C LYS A 51 13.62 -0.81 -6.53
N PRO A 52 13.11 0.43 -6.66
CA PRO A 52 11.74 0.76 -6.30
C PRO A 52 10.71 -0.13 -7.00
N VAL A 53 9.79 -0.69 -6.21
CA VAL A 53 8.65 -1.47 -6.68
C VAL A 53 7.39 -0.66 -6.52
N MET A 54 6.77 -0.40 -7.66
CA MET A 54 5.56 0.39 -7.82
C MET A 54 4.47 -0.46 -8.48
N ALA A 55 3.22 -0.26 -8.06
CA ALA A 55 2.07 -0.96 -8.60
C ALA A 55 0.95 0.02 -8.96
N ASP A 56 0.13 -0.35 -9.95
CA ASP A 56 -1.09 0.38 -10.30
C ASP A 56 -2.30 -0.38 -9.75
N LEU A 57 -2.92 0.15 -8.70
CA LEU A 57 -4.10 -0.46 -8.09
C LEU A 57 -5.26 -0.57 -9.08
N ALA A 58 -5.34 0.30 -10.10
CA ALA A 58 -6.38 0.20 -11.12
C ALA A 58 -6.24 -1.06 -11.99
N LYS A 59 -5.03 -1.60 -12.13
CA LYS A 59 -4.75 -2.86 -12.85
C LYS A 59 -4.92 -4.10 -11.96
N MET A 60 -5.00 -3.91 -10.66
CA MET A 60 -5.29 -4.91 -9.64
C MET A 60 -6.59 -4.51 -8.94
N PRO A 61 -7.74 -4.64 -9.62
CA PRO A 61 -8.98 -3.95 -9.23
C PRO A 61 -9.40 -4.23 -7.78
N HIS A 62 -8.95 -5.37 -7.23
CA HIS A 62 -9.02 -5.67 -5.81
C HIS A 62 -7.67 -6.21 -5.32
N LEU A 63 -7.34 -5.87 -4.07
CA LEU A 63 -6.11 -6.29 -3.39
C LEU A 63 -6.47 -6.89 -2.03
N LEU A 64 -5.91 -8.06 -1.72
CA LEU A 64 -6.00 -8.70 -0.40
C LEU A 64 -4.66 -8.55 0.33
N ILE A 65 -4.69 -8.02 1.56
CA ILE A 65 -3.51 -7.87 2.41
C ILE A 65 -3.72 -8.70 3.68
N ALA A 66 -2.84 -9.65 3.93
CA ALA A 66 -2.85 -10.52 5.10
C ALA A 66 -1.46 -10.61 5.74
N GLY A 67 -1.41 -10.76 7.05
CA GLY A 67 -0.15 -10.87 7.80
C GLY A 67 -0.40 -10.92 9.31
N ALA A 68 0.49 -11.57 10.05
CA ALA A 68 0.43 -11.64 11.51
C ALA A 68 0.71 -10.27 12.16
N THR A 69 0.37 -10.11 13.44
CA THR A 69 0.76 -8.91 14.21
C THR A 69 2.27 -8.69 14.15
N GLY A 70 2.70 -7.45 13.92
CA GLY A 70 4.13 -7.10 13.79
C GLY A 70 4.74 -7.33 12.40
N SER A 71 4.02 -7.95 11.46
CA SER A 71 4.53 -8.17 10.08
C SER A 71 4.54 -6.93 9.19
N GLY A 72 4.08 -5.77 9.69
CA GLY A 72 4.03 -4.52 8.91
C GLY A 72 2.75 -4.29 8.11
N LYS A 73 1.70 -5.12 8.28
CA LYS A 73 0.39 -4.93 7.60
C LYS A 73 -0.15 -3.49 7.70
N SER A 74 -0.16 -2.92 8.90
CA SER A 74 -0.71 -1.58 9.11
C SER A 74 0.15 -0.49 8.44
N VAL A 75 1.47 -0.66 8.45
CA VAL A 75 2.41 0.21 7.71
C VAL A 75 2.16 0.10 6.20
N CYS A 76 1.91 -1.10 5.68
CA CYS A 76 1.57 -1.33 4.27
C CYS A 76 0.27 -0.59 3.88
N VAL A 77 -0.79 -0.70 4.68
CA VAL A 77 -2.05 0.01 4.45
C VAL A 77 -1.85 1.53 4.45
N ASN A 78 -1.10 2.06 5.43
CA ASN A 78 -0.78 3.49 5.49
C ASN A 78 0.03 3.95 4.27
N THR A 79 0.95 3.12 3.79
CA THR A 79 1.77 3.40 2.60
C THR A 79 0.91 3.48 1.33
N ILE A 80 -0.07 2.58 1.19
CA ILE A 80 -1.04 2.60 0.09
C ILE A 80 -1.89 3.88 0.14
N ILE A 81 -2.49 4.19 1.28
CA ILE A 81 -3.33 5.39 1.45
C ILE A 81 -2.51 6.64 1.14
N THR A 82 -1.30 6.73 1.69
CA THR A 82 -0.43 7.90 1.51
C THR A 82 0.03 8.03 0.06
N SER A 83 0.37 6.93 -0.63
CA SER A 83 0.71 6.96 -2.07
C SER A 83 -0.40 7.60 -2.91
N LEU A 84 -1.64 7.20 -2.63
CA LEU A 84 -2.81 7.68 -3.36
C LEU A 84 -3.14 9.15 -3.02
N VAL A 85 -3.06 9.54 -1.75
CA VAL A 85 -3.26 10.94 -1.34
C VAL A 85 -2.17 11.85 -1.90
N TYR A 86 -0.93 11.37 -1.96
CA TYR A 86 0.20 12.13 -2.52
C TYR A 86 0.00 12.42 -4.02
N ARG A 87 -0.67 11.53 -4.75
CA ARG A 87 -0.90 11.69 -6.20
C ARG A 87 -2.23 12.36 -6.56
N HIS A 88 -3.27 12.18 -5.75
CA HIS A 88 -4.63 12.54 -6.12
C HIS A 88 -5.24 13.59 -5.21
N THR A 89 -5.98 14.51 -5.82
CA THR A 89 -6.83 15.46 -5.10
C THR A 89 -8.14 14.79 -4.65
N PRO A 90 -8.89 15.38 -3.69
CA PRO A 90 -10.20 14.89 -3.30
C PRO A 90 -11.23 14.84 -4.44
N ARG A 91 -11.02 15.62 -5.52
CA ARG A 91 -11.90 15.58 -6.70
C ARG A 91 -11.68 14.33 -7.55
N THR A 92 -10.45 13.82 -7.57
CA THR A 92 -10.02 12.71 -8.43
C THR A 92 -9.96 11.37 -7.70
N LEU A 93 -10.00 11.39 -6.36
CA LEU A 93 -9.98 10.19 -5.53
C LEU A 93 -10.87 10.40 -4.31
N ARG A 94 -11.72 9.40 -4.03
CA ARG A 94 -12.51 9.32 -2.81
C ARG A 94 -12.24 8.02 -2.09
N PHE A 95 -12.13 8.08 -0.76
CA PHE A 95 -12.01 6.90 0.08
C PHE A 95 -13.33 6.59 0.78
N LEU A 96 -13.64 5.30 0.85
CA LEU A 96 -14.59 4.74 1.80
C LEU A 96 -13.77 3.84 2.73
N MET A 97 -13.66 4.21 4.00
CA MET A 97 -12.85 3.51 4.97
C MET A 97 -13.73 2.83 6.01
N VAL A 98 -13.43 1.57 6.31
CA VAL A 98 -14.13 0.76 7.31
C VAL A 98 -13.10 0.23 8.29
N ASP A 99 -13.26 0.56 9.57
CA ASP A 99 -12.40 0.10 10.66
C ASP A 99 -13.26 -0.25 11.89
N PRO A 100 -13.80 -1.48 11.95
CA PRO A 100 -14.71 -1.89 13.01
C PRO A 100 -14.06 -1.94 14.39
N LYS A 101 -12.73 -2.01 14.44
CA LYS A 101 -11.97 -2.05 15.69
C LYS A 101 -11.46 -0.67 16.12
N MET A 102 -11.57 0.33 15.24
CA MET A 102 -11.10 1.71 15.46
C MET A 102 -9.60 1.83 15.76
N VAL A 103 -8.79 0.88 15.30
CA VAL A 103 -7.36 0.81 15.67
C VAL A 103 -6.45 1.53 14.69
N GLU A 104 -6.79 1.51 13.40
CA GLU A 104 -5.82 1.79 12.33
C GLU A 104 -6.21 3.00 11.48
N LEU A 105 -7.49 3.12 11.12
CA LEU A 105 -7.92 4.09 10.09
C LEU A 105 -8.52 5.36 10.67
N SER A 106 -8.88 5.37 11.96
CA SER A 106 -9.50 6.52 12.64
C SER A 106 -8.71 7.82 12.49
N VAL A 107 -7.38 7.74 12.33
CA VAL A 107 -6.49 8.89 12.09
C VAL A 107 -6.83 9.65 10.80
N TYR A 108 -7.43 8.97 9.81
CA TYR A 108 -7.75 9.55 8.51
C TYR A 108 -9.08 10.32 8.48
N ASN A 109 -9.83 10.42 9.58
CA ASN A 109 -11.11 11.12 9.63
C ASN A 109 -11.06 12.59 9.19
N ALA A 110 -9.88 13.23 9.23
CA ALA A 110 -9.68 14.60 8.77
C ALA A 110 -9.37 14.72 7.26
N LEU A 111 -9.18 13.60 6.54
CA LEU A 111 -8.85 13.66 5.12
C LEU A 111 -10.05 14.18 4.30
N PRO A 112 -9.85 15.21 3.46
CA PRO A 112 -10.91 15.72 2.59
C PRO A 112 -11.32 14.72 1.51
N HIS A 113 -10.51 13.67 1.27
CA HIS A 113 -10.78 12.58 0.34
C HIS A 113 -11.88 11.62 0.83
N LEU A 114 -12.21 11.62 2.12
CA LEU A 114 -13.24 10.73 2.65
C LEU A 114 -14.62 11.05 2.08
N ARG A 115 -15.35 10.00 1.64
CA ARG A 115 -16.76 10.11 1.26
C ARG A 115 -17.67 10.25 2.48
N HIS A 116 -17.32 9.54 3.56
CA HIS A 116 -17.96 9.57 4.87
C HIS A 116 -16.87 9.47 5.94
N LYS A 117 -17.18 9.82 7.19
CA LYS A 117 -16.31 9.46 8.32
C LYS A 117 -16.00 7.96 8.29
N VAL A 118 -14.85 7.57 8.84
CA VAL A 118 -14.43 6.17 8.95
C VAL A 118 -15.55 5.38 9.62
N ILE A 119 -16.04 4.35 8.92
CA ILE A 119 -17.18 3.56 9.34
C ILE A 119 -16.69 2.51 10.34
N THR A 120 -17.34 2.47 11.49
CA THR A 120 -16.98 1.56 12.59
C THR A 120 -18.07 0.53 12.86
N ASP A 121 -19.33 0.85 12.55
CA ASP A 121 -20.43 -0.10 12.69
C ASP A 121 -20.49 -1.05 11.47
N ASN A 122 -20.60 -2.36 11.74
CA ASN A 122 -20.63 -3.39 10.70
C ASN A 122 -21.90 -3.34 9.83
N ARG A 123 -23.03 -2.88 10.38
CA ARG A 123 -24.29 -2.72 9.64
C ARG A 123 -24.20 -1.55 8.69
N ASP A 124 -23.60 -0.44 9.14
CA ASP A 124 -23.33 0.72 8.28
C ASP A 124 -22.37 0.35 7.15
N ALA A 125 -21.31 -0.43 7.45
CA ALA A 125 -20.38 -0.94 6.44
C ALA A 125 -21.10 -1.80 5.39
N ALA A 126 -22.00 -2.69 5.81
CA ALA A 126 -22.80 -3.49 4.90
C ALA A 126 -23.76 -2.63 4.05
N ALA A 127 -24.27 -1.52 4.57
CA ALA A 127 -25.17 -0.63 3.83
C ALA A 127 -24.45 0.15 2.72
N VAL A 128 -23.20 0.57 2.94
CA VAL A 128 -22.43 1.37 1.96
C VAL A 128 -21.74 0.54 0.88
N LEU A 129 -21.64 -0.78 1.07
CA LEU A 129 -21.04 -1.72 0.12
C LEU A 129 -22.08 -2.42 -0.79
N LYS A 130 -23.38 -2.20 -0.54
CA LYS A 130 -24.46 -2.59 -1.44
C LYS A 130 -24.57 -1.63 -2.62
#